data_AF-A0A3M1TR93-F1
#
_entry.id   AF-A0A3M1TR93-F1
#
_cell.length_a   1.000
_cell.length_b   1.000
_cell.length_c   1.000
_cell.angle_alpha   90.00
_cell.angle_beta   90.00
_cell.angle_gamma   90.00
#
_symmetry.space_group_name_H-M   'P 1'
#
loop_
_entity.id
_entity.type
_entity.pdbx_description
1 polymer ?
#
loop_
_entity_poly.entity_id
_entity_poly.type
_entity_poly.pdbx_seq_one_letter_code
_entity_poly.pdbx_strand_id
1 'polypeptide(L)'
;MATLNEKILAFARNKKGRKVGRGECWDLAETALKKAGGKTSHDYGKVTQSADYKWGKEITLGEARAGDIVQYKNFAWRIDITHKDGSTSWREMKYPHHTAILESKKGHGMWKVLEQNINGRLVKEHKVYLKNQHYTDEDGDQIKITVKGKRWIYRPQPRPRRRR
;
A
#
# COMPACT_ATOMS: atom_id res chain seq x y z
N MET A 1 -14.90 -15.57 -13.48
CA MET A 1 -15.27 -14.20 -13.04
C MET A 1 -14.10 -13.58 -12.31
N ALA A 2 -13.81 -12.29 -12.51
CA ALA A 2 -12.76 -11.61 -11.76
C ALA A 2 -13.08 -11.58 -10.25
N THR A 3 -12.09 -11.93 -9.44
CA THR A 3 -12.09 -11.82 -7.98
C THR A 3 -12.21 -10.37 -7.54
N LEU A 4 -12.56 -10.17 -6.26
CA LEU A 4 -12.66 -8.83 -5.67
C LEU A 4 -11.33 -8.06 -5.78
N ASN A 5 -10.22 -8.72 -5.43
CA ASN A 5 -8.87 -8.18 -5.52
C ASN A 5 -8.52 -7.72 -6.94
N GLU A 6 -8.82 -8.52 -7.96
CA GLU A 6 -8.55 -8.17 -9.36
C GLU A 6 -9.33 -6.93 -9.79
N LYS A 7 -10.60 -6.80 -9.39
CA LYS A 7 -11.43 -5.63 -9.69
C LYS A 7 -10.89 -4.36 -9.02
N ILE A 8 -10.48 -4.45 -7.75
CA ILE A 8 -9.86 -3.34 -7.00
C ILE A 8 -8.59 -2.89 -7.71
N LEU A 9 -7.72 -3.85 -8.05
CA LEU A 9 -6.45 -3.56 -8.71
C LEU A 9 -6.65 -2.96 -10.11
N ALA A 10 -7.57 -3.52 -10.90
CA ALA A 10 -7.90 -3.00 -12.22
C ALA A 10 -8.41 -1.56 -12.13
N PHE A 11 -9.28 -1.26 -11.15
CA PHE A 11 -9.73 0.11 -10.92
C PHE A 11 -8.56 1.05 -10.59
N ALA A 12 -7.69 0.68 -9.65
CA ALA A 12 -6.57 1.51 -9.24
C ALA A 12 -5.60 1.79 -10.41
N ARG A 13 -5.28 0.76 -11.21
CA ARG A 13 -4.44 0.89 -12.40
C ARG A 13 -5.04 1.85 -13.43
N ASN A 14 -6.34 1.74 -13.69
CA ASN A 14 -7.07 2.62 -14.62
C ASN A 14 -7.15 4.08 -14.13
N LYS A 15 -6.82 4.34 -12.86
CA LYS A 15 -6.79 5.68 -12.28
C LYS A 15 -5.39 6.27 -12.15
N LYS A 16 -4.33 5.55 -12.53
CA LYS A 16 -2.97 6.12 -12.57
C LYS A 16 -2.95 7.44 -13.35
N GLY A 17 -2.27 8.45 -12.78
CA GLY A 17 -2.21 9.80 -13.34
C GLY A 17 -3.48 10.62 -13.20
N ARG A 18 -4.55 10.09 -12.59
CA ARG A 18 -5.82 10.79 -12.39
C ARG A 18 -6.10 10.95 -10.90
N LYS A 19 -6.85 12.00 -10.56
CA LYS A 19 -7.36 12.23 -9.21
C LYS A 19 -8.60 11.37 -8.97
N VAL A 20 -8.62 10.63 -7.86
CA VAL A 20 -9.82 9.93 -7.37
C VAL A 20 -10.41 10.68 -6.19
N GLY A 21 -11.72 10.95 -6.23
CA GLY A 21 -12.43 11.68 -5.18
C GLY A 21 -11.83 13.07 -4.94
N ARG A 22 -11.58 13.40 -3.68
CA ARG A 22 -11.03 14.69 -3.25
C ARG A 22 -9.52 14.75 -3.37
N GLY A 23 -8.85 13.63 -3.66
CA GLY A 23 -7.40 13.57 -3.78
C GLY A 23 -6.74 12.85 -2.62
N GLU A 24 -7.50 12.34 -1.65
CA GLU A 24 -6.94 11.71 -0.45
C GLU A 24 -6.51 10.27 -0.70
N CYS A 25 -5.57 9.76 0.12
CA CYS A 25 -5.15 8.36 0.07
C CYS A 25 -6.33 7.40 0.33
N TRP A 26 -7.20 7.78 1.26
CA TRP A 26 -8.43 7.07 1.60
C TRP A 26 -9.40 6.97 0.41
N ASP A 27 -9.53 8.03 -0.40
CA ASP A 27 -10.52 8.08 -1.49
C ASP A 27 -10.24 6.98 -2.54
N LEU A 28 -8.97 6.66 -2.80
CA LEU A 28 -8.59 5.61 -3.75
C LEU A 28 -9.07 4.23 -3.28
N ALA A 29 -8.74 3.85 -2.04
CA ALA A 29 -9.12 2.57 -1.46
C ALA A 29 -10.64 2.44 -1.32
N GLU A 30 -11.29 3.47 -0.79
CA GLU A 30 -12.75 3.48 -0.59
C GLU A 30 -13.48 3.34 -1.93
N THR A 31 -13.09 4.11 -2.95
CA THR A 31 -13.74 4.08 -4.26
C THR A 31 -13.49 2.74 -4.97
N ALA A 32 -12.28 2.20 -4.89
CA ALA A 32 -11.95 0.90 -5.50
C ALA A 32 -12.80 -0.22 -4.89
N LEU A 33 -12.92 -0.27 -3.56
CA LEU A 33 -13.76 -1.24 -2.86
C LEU A 33 -15.24 -1.10 -3.27
N LYS A 34 -15.77 0.12 -3.24
CA LYS A 34 -17.16 0.40 -3.61
C LYS A 34 -17.47 -0.04 -5.04
N LYS A 35 -16.59 0.27 -6.01
CA LYS A 35 -16.77 -0.12 -7.42
C LYS A 35 -16.60 -1.61 -7.65
N ALA A 36 -15.79 -2.29 -6.85
CA ALA A 36 -15.57 -3.72 -6.94
C ALA A 36 -16.68 -4.56 -6.24
N GLY A 37 -17.59 -3.91 -5.50
CA GLY A 37 -18.63 -4.58 -4.70
C GLY A 37 -18.12 -5.12 -3.36
N GLY A 38 -17.01 -4.58 -2.86
CA GLY A 38 -16.45 -4.90 -1.55
C GLY A 38 -17.11 -4.11 -0.42
N LYS A 39 -16.91 -4.58 0.80
CA LYS A 39 -17.08 -3.77 2.01
C LYS A 39 -16.04 -2.65 2.01
N THR A 40 -16.40 -1.49 2.51
CA THR A 40 -15.55 -0.30 2.60
C THR A 40 -15.21 0.03 4.05
N SER A 41 -14.43 1.09 4.30
CA SER A 41 -14.03 1.47 5.66
C SER A 41 -15.25 1.74 6.58
N HIS A 42 -16.33 2.25 6.01
CA HIS A 42 -17.61 2.49 6.72
C HIS A 42 -18.32 1.22 7.20
N ASP A 43 -18.03 0.05 6.61
CA ASP A 43 -18.64 -1.22 7.03
C ASP A 43 -17.97 -1.81 8.30
N TYR A 44 -16.82 -1.28 8.72
CA TYR A 44 -16.03 -1.81 9.85
C TYR A 44 -15.96 -0.88 11.06
N GLY A 45 -16.52 0.33 10.97
CA GLY A 45 -16.55 1.28 12.08
C GLY A 45 -16.70 2.73 11.64
N LYS A 46 -16.56 3.64 12.62
CA LYS A 46 -16.59 5.08 12.35
C LYS A 46 -15.33 5.51 11.62
N VAL A 47 -15.50 6.18 10.48
CA VAL A 47 -14.42 6.76 9.67
C VAL A 47 -14.22 8.20 10.15
N THR A 48 -13.14 8.45 10.89
CA THR A 48 -12.71 9.80 11.29
C THR A 48 -11.35 10.11 10.66
N GLN A 49 -10.98 11.39 10.64
CA GLN A 49 -9.71 11.84 10.03
C GLN A 49 -8.46 11.19 10.65
N SER A 50 -8.54 10.73 11.91
CA SER A 50 -7.46 10.08 12.65
C SER A 50 -7.68 8.57 12.86
N ALA A 51 -8.73 8.00 12.29
CA ALA A 51 -9.04 6.59 12.48
C ALA A 51 -8.05 5.69 11.73
N ASP A 52 -7.57 4.65 12.41
CA ASP A 52 -6.82 3.57 11.78
C ASP A 52 -7.81 2.73 10.94
N TYR A 53 -7.91 3.06 9.65
CA TYR A 53 -8.93 2.48 8.78
C TYR A 53 -8.76 0.96 8.64
N LYS A 54 -9.90 0.26 8.79
CA LYS A 54 -10.02 -1.18 8.50
C LYS A 54 -10.64 -1.36 7.13
N TRP A 55 -10.05 -2.25 6.34
CA TRP A 55 -10.42 -2.43 4.93
C TRP A 55 -10.89 -3.86 4.61
N GLY A 56 -10.91 -4.75 5.60
CA GLY A 56 -11.13 -6.17 5.37
C GLY A 56 -10.69 -7.05 6.53
N LYS A 57 -10.46 -8.33 6.22
CA LYS A 57 -9.83 -9.28 7.13
C LYS A 57 -8.34 -8.97 7.19
N GLU A 58 -7.79 -8.75 8.38
CA GLU A 58 -6.34 -8.58 8.54
C GLU A 58 -5.60 -9.87 8.17
N ILE A 59 -4.47 -9.73 7.48
CA ILE A 59 -3.61 -10.82 7.02
C ILE A 59 -2.14 -10.49 7.28
N THR A 60 -1.31 -11.51 7.27
CA THR A 60 0.14 -11.37 7.43
C THR A 60 0.82 -10.90 6.14
N LEU A 61 2.08 -10.46 6.28
CA LEU A 61 2.90 -10.04 5.14
C LEU A 61 3.08 -11.14 4.07
N GLY A 62 3.25 -12.39 4.51
CA GLY A 62 3.47 -13.53 3.62
C GLY A 62 2.24 -13.82 2.76
N GLU A 63 1.05 -13.74 3.37
CA GLU A 63 -0.24 -14.04 2.73
C GLU A 63 -0.69 -12.96 1.74
N ALA A 64 -0.12 -11.76 1.82
CA ALA A 64 -0.55 -10.62 1.01
C ALA A 64 -0.45 -10.90 -0.49
N ARG A 65 -1.43 -10.42 -1.25
CA ARG A 65 -1.52 -10.56 -2.70
C ARG A 65 -2.00 -9.26 -3.34
N ALA A 66 -1.83 -9.17 -4.66
CA ALA A 66 -2.26 -8.02 -5.42
C ALA A 66 -3.75 -7.70 -5.16
N GLY A 67 -4.08 -6.42 -5.03
CA GLY A 67 -5.40 -5.92 -4.67
C GLY A 67 -5.71 -5.90 -3.15
N ASP A 68 -4.84 -6.44 -2.30
CA ASP A 68 -4.95 -6.22 -0.84
C ASP A 68 -4.60 -4.75 -0.50
N ILE A 69 -5.12 -4.26 0.62
CA ILE A 69 -4.97 -2.86 1.05
C ILE A 69 -4.04 -2.78 2.25
N VAL A 70 -3.13 -1.82 2.24
CA VAL A 70 -2.19 -1.56 3.33
C VAL A 70 -2.55 -0.24 4.00
N GLN A 71 -2.74 -0.28 5.32
CA GLN A 71 -2.89 0.90 6.17
C GLN A 71 -1.58 1.14 6.93
N TYR A 72 -1.11 2.38 6.94
CA TYR A 72 0.12 2.81 7.62
C TYR A 72 -0.20 3.78 8.76
N LYS A 73 0.58 3.69 9.84
CA LYS A 73 0.57 4.66 10.94
C LYS A 73 1.97 4.86 11.50
N ASN A 74 2.44 6.11 11.48
CA ASN A 74 3.80 6.51 11.86
C ASN A 74 4.86 5.60 11.21
N PHE A 75 4.59 5.17 9.97
CA PHE A 75 5.40 4.19 9.26
C PHE A 75 6.50 4.91 8.49
N ALA A 76 7.69 4.34 8.48
CA ALA A 76 8.78 4.85 7.68
C ALA A 76 9.67 3.71 7.22
N TRP A 77 10.27 3.87 6.04
CA TRP A 77 11.36 3.03 5.60
C TRP A 77 12.52 3.90 5.15
N ARG A 78 13.72 3.42 5.42
CA ARG A 78 15.00 4.03 5.03
C ARG A 78 15.84 2.97 4.34
N ILE A 79 16.50 3.36 3.27
CA ILE A 79 17.52 2.56 2.59
C ILE A 79 18.82 3.31 2.72
N ASP A 80 19.82 2.66 3.30
CA ASP A 80 21.21 3.06 3.28
C ASP A 80 21.94 2.16 2.27
N ILE A 81 22.69 2.79 1.37
CA ILE A 81 23.43 2.13 0.28
C ILE A 81 24.91 2.44 0.52
N THR A 82 25.72 1.40 0.64
CA THR A 82 27.19 1.52 0.57
C THR A 82 27.62 0.99 -0.79
N HIS A 83 28.09 1.90 -1.62
CA HIS A 83 28.51 1.61 -2.98
C HIS A 83 29.82 0.82 -2.97
N LYS A 84 30.08 0.08 -4.04
CA LYS A 84 31.33 -0.70 -4.19
C LYS A 84 32.61 0.14 -4.07
N ASP A 85 32.56 1.42 -4.44
CA ASP A 85 33.67 2.38 -4.30
C ASP A 85 33.85 2.92 -2.87
N GLY A 86 33.02 2.46 -1.92
CA GLY A 86 33.03 2.88 -0.52
C GLY A 86 32.21 4.15 -0.24
N SER A 87 31.69 4.82 -1.27
CA SER A 87 30.79 5.96 -1.07
C SER A 87 29.44 5.50 -0.50
N THR A 88 28.70 6.40 0.13
CA THR A 88 27.41 6.07 0.74
C THR A 88 26.31 7.00 0.27
N SER A 89 25.10 6.46 0.16
CA SER A 89 23.89 7.25 -0.12
C SER A 89 22.71 6.69 0.66
N TRP A 90 21.66 7.49 0.80
CA TRP A 90 20.46 7.03 1.48
C TRP A 90 19.20 7.67 0.91
N ARG A 91 18.08 7.00 1.14
CA ARG A 91 16.74 7.54 0.88
C ARG A 91 15.76 7.10 1.94
N GLU A 92 14.80 7.96 2.25
CA GLU A 92 13.78 7.70 3.26
C GLU A 92 12.40 8.08 2.72
N MET A 93 11.38 7.35 3.17
CA MET A 93 9.98 7.75 2.99
C MET A 93 9.22 7.57 4.29
N LYS A 94 8.37 8.57 4.60
CA LYS A 94 7.56 8.62 5.83
C LYS A 94 6.08 8.67 5.49
N TYR A 95 5.30 7.91 6.25
CA TYR A 95 3.86 7.75 6.14
C TYR A 95 3.25 7.98 7.53
N PRO A 96 2.93 9.23 7.92
CA PRO A 96 2.31 9.52 9.21
C PRO A 96 0.98 8.79 9.38
N HIS A 97 0.12 8.86 8.37
CA HIS A 97 -1.13 8.12 8.27
C HIS A 97 -1.51 7.98 6.80
N HIS A 98 -1.50 6.77 6.25
CA HIS A 98 -1.65 6.58 4.80
C HIS A 98 -2.25 5.24 4.42
N THR A 99 -2.81 5.17 3.22
CA THR A 99 -3.43 3.96 2.68
C THR A 99 -2.96 3.73 1.25
N ALA A 100 -2.63 2.49 0.92
CA ALA A 100 -2.20 2.10 -0.42
C ALA A 100 -2.81 0.75 -0.84
N ILE A 101 -2.89 0.50 -2.16
CA ILE A 101 -3.32 -0.78 -2.72
C ILE A 101 -2.09 -1.52 -3.22
N LEU A 102 -1.88 -2.77 -2.77
CA LEU A 102 -0.79 -3.61 -3.25
C LEU A 102 -0.98 -3.96 -4.72
N GLU A 103 -0.05 -3.57 -5.57
CA GLU A 103 -0.03 -3.97 -6.97
C GLU A 103 0.75 -5.26 -7.20
N SER A 104 1.97 -5.35 -6.66
CA SER A 104 2.78 -6.56 -6.76
C SER A 104 3.83 -6.64 -5.67
N LYS A 105 4.17 -7.87 -5.26
CA LYS A 105 5.32 -8.15 -4.40
C LYS A 105 6.56 -8.36 -5.27
N LYS A 106 7.70 -7.87 -4.82
CA LYS A 106 9.00 -8.04 -5.46
C LYS A 106 9.98 -8.64 -4.45
N GLY A 107 11.22 -8.86 -4.89
CA GLY A 107 12.30 -9.36 -4.04
C GLY A 107 12.60 -8.45 -2.86
N HIS A 108 13.31 -8.98 -1.86
CA HIS A 108 13.84 -8.22 -0.72
C HIS A 108 12.78 -7.41 0.05
N GLY A 109 11.54 -7.90 0.12
CA GLY A 109 10.46 -7.24 0.87
C GLY A 109 10.00 -5.91 0.27
N MET A 110 10.34 -5.62 -1.00
CA MET A 110 9.84 -4.47 -1.73
C MET A 110 8.49 -4.78 -2.36
N TRP A 111 7.53 -3.88 -2.16
CA TRP A 111 6.22 -3.94 -2.81
C TRP A 111 6.05 -2.75 -3.75
N LYS A 112 5.40 -2.98 -4.89
CA LYS A 112 4.80 -1.91 -5.69
C LYS A 112 3.39 -1.68 -5.19
N VAL A 113 3.07 -0.44 -4.88
CA VAL A 113 1.74 -0.04 -4.43
C VAL A 113 1.19 1.09 -5.29
N LEU A 114 -0.14 1.16 -5.38
CA LEU A 114 -0.86 2.27 -5.99
C LEU A 114 -1.48 3.10 -4.87
N GLU A 115 -1.14 4.38 -4.84
CA GLU A 115 -1.55 5.30 -3.79
C GLU A 115 -1.72 6.72 -4.33
N GLN A 116 -2.33 7.57 -3.52
CA GLN A 116 -2.61 8.97 -3.85
C GLN A 116 -2.35 9.82 -2.61
N ASN A 117 -2.14 11.12 -2.80
CA ASN A 117 -1.75 12.04 -1.73
C ASN A 117 -0.32 11.81 -1.24
N ILE A 118 0.59 11.49 -2.17
CA ILE A 118 2.03 11.56 -1.95
C ILE A 118 2.61 12.48 -3.01
N ASN A 119 3.12 13.64 -2.57
CA ASN A 119 3.66 14.67 -3.44
C ASN A 119 2.69 15.03 -4.58
N GLY A 120 1.42 15.27 -4.20
CA GLY A 120 0.32 15.60 -5.11
C GLY A 120 -0.91 14.69 -4.98
N ARG A 121 -1.99 15.04 -5.69
CA ARG A 121 -3.32 14.42 -5.56
C ARG A 121 -3.66 13.39 -6.63
N LEU A 122 -2.69 12.93 -7.41
CA LEU A 122 -2.89 11.95 -8.49
C LEU A 122 -2.49 10.55 -8.01
N VAL A 123 -3.17 9.52 -8.50
CA VAL A 123 -2.77 8.14 -8.25
C VAL A 123 -1.42 7.88 -8.91
N LYS A 124 -0.45 7.40 -8.12
CA LYS A 124 0.91 7.07 -8.53
C LYS A 124 1.28 5.67 -8.06
N GLU A 125 2.26 5.09 -8.73
CA GLU A 125 2.93 3.87 -8.30
C GLU A 125 4.16 4.25 -7.46
N HIS A 126 4.31 3.66 -6.28
CA HIS A 126 5.54 3.77 -5.49
C HIS A 126 6.05 2.40 -5.05
N LYS A 127 7.36 2.37 -4.79
CA LYS A 127 8.02 1.24 -4.14
C LYS A 127 8.00 1.48 -2.63
N VAL A 128 7.52 0.50 -1.88
CA VAL A 128 7.48 0.54 -0.41
C VAL A 128 8.20 -0.67 0.14
N TYR A 129 9.02 -0.43 1.16
CA TYR A 129 9.78 -1.47 1.84
C TYR A 129 9.15 -1.79 3.17
N LEU A 130 8.95 -3.08 3.37
CA LEU A 130 7.98 -3.57 4.33
C LEU A 130 8.61 -4.44 5.43
N LYS A 131 9.89 -4.75 5.34
CA LYS A 131 10.63 -5.43 6.40
C LYS A 131 12.09 -5.00 6.36
N ASN A 132 12.76 -5.13 7.50
CA ASN A 132 14.20 -4.93 7.56
C ASN A 132 14.89 -5.95 6.66
N GLN A 133 15.89 -5.52 5.91
CA GLN A 133 16.69 -6.37 5.05
C GLN A 133 18.11 -5.84 4.99
N HIS A 134 19.05 -6.73 4.72
CA HIS A 134 20.41 -6.39 4.38
C HIS A 134 20.84 -7.39 3.30
N TYR A 135 21.30 -6.89 2.15
CA TYR A 135 21.76 -7.72 1.05
C TYR A 135 22.74 -6.94 0.19
N THR A 136 23.56 -7.65 -0.58
CA THR A 136 24.36 -7.08 -1.66
C THR A 136 23.60 -7.26 -2.96
N ASP A 137 23.49 -6.22 -3.77
CA ASP A 137 22.85 -6.33 -5.09
C ASP A 137 23.84 -6.80 -6.18
N GLU A 138 23.36 -6.85 -7.43
CA GLU A 138 24.13 -7.36 -8.57
C GLU A 138 25.32 -6.47 -8.94
N ASP A 139 25.26 -5.18 -8.60
CA ASP A 139 26.33 -4.21 -8.85
C ASP A 139 27.43 -4.26 -7.76
N GLY A 140 27.17 -4.99 -6.67
CA GLY A 140 28.06 -5.15 -5.53
C GLY A 140 27.79 -4.15 -4.40
N ASP A 141 26.69 -3.40 -4.48
CA ASP A 141 26.33 -2.40 -3.48
C ASP A 141 25.67 -3.07 -2.27
N GLN A 142 26.06 -2.65 -1.06
CA GLN A 142 25.44 -3.13 0.17
C GLN A 142 24.20 -2.30 0.49
N ILE A 143 23.04 -2.96 0.46
CA ILE A 143 21.74 -2.35 0.68
C ILE A 143 21.22 -2.72 2.06
N LYS A 144 21.12 -1.73 2.95
CA LYS A 144 20.50 -1.88 4.27
C LYS A 144 19.16 -1.17 4.30
N ILE A 145 18.09 -1.94 4.52
CA ILE A 145 16.72 -1.44 4.63
C ILE A 145 16.30 -1.49 6.10
N THR A 146 15.90 -0.35 6.63
CA THR A 146 15.32 -0.20 7.97
C THR A 146 13.88 0.24 7.87
N VAL A 147 12.98 -0.46 8.56
CA VAL A 147 11.55 -0.18 8.61
C VAL A 147 11.13 0.08 10.06
N LYS A 148 10.33 1.12 10.27
CA LYS A 148 9.81 1.53 11.59
C LYS A 148 8.32 1.84 11.51
N GLY A 149 7.66 1.84 12.66
CA GLY A 149 6.24 2.19 12.77
C GLY A 149 5.29 1.02 12.58
N LYS A 150 4.00 1.33 12.36
CA LYS A 150 2.93 0.35 12.30
C LYS A 150 2.32 0.28 10.91
N ARG A 151 1.87 -0.92 10.57
CA ARG A 151 1.12 -1.19 9.35
C ARG A 151 0.20 -2.38 9.55
N TRP A 152 -0.89 -2.37 8.81
CA TRP A 152 -1.85 -3.47 8.75
C TRP A 152 -2.14 -3.79 7.30
N ILE A 153 -2.25 -5.07 6.97
CA ILE A 153 -2.58 -5.52 5.63
C ILE A 153 -3.95 -6.17 5.70
N TYR A 154 -4.84 -5.74 4.83
CA TYR A 154 -6.22 -6.19 4.81
C TYR A 154 -6.54 -6.86 3.48
N ARG A 155 -7.14 -8.03 3.57
CA ARG A 155 -7.83 -8.69 2.49
C ARG A 155 -9.25 -8.16 2.36
N PRO A 156 -9.59 -7.46 1.26
CA PRO A 156 -10.95 -7.01 1.01
C PRO A 156 -11.96 -8.14 1.08
N GLN A 157 -13.13 -7.86 1.64
CA GLN A 157 -14.24 -8.81 1.73
C GLN A 157 -15.41 -8.34 0.86
N PRO A 158 -16.13 -9.25 0.18
CA PRO A 158 -17.31 -8.88 -0.60
C PRO A 158 -18.40 -8.35 0.33
N ARG A 159 -19.17 -7.37 -0.14
CA ARG A 159 -20.38 -6.97 0.56
C ARG A 159 -21.45 -8.05 0.33
N PRO A 160 -22.13 -8.57 1.39
CA PRO A 160 -23.17 -9.55 1.21
C PRO A 160 -24.26 -9.00 0.28
N ARG A 161 -24.70 -9.78 -0.70
CA ARG A 161 -25.91 -9.44 -1.44
C ARG A 161 -27.05 -9.46 -0.44
N ARG A 162 -27.68 -8.31 -0.19
CA ARG A 162 -28.96 -8.28 0.53
C ARG A 162 -29.92 -9.15 -0.29
N ARG A 163 -30.35 -10.28 0.27
CA ARG A 163 -31.50 -11.01 -0.25
C ARG A 163 -32.68 -10.03 -0.17
N ARG A 164 -33.26 -9.72 -1.33
CA ARG A 164 -34.55 -9.05 -1.40
C ARG A 164 -35.63 -10.03 -0.96
#